data_AF-A0A2N7DQJ6-F1
#
_entry.id   AF-A0A2N7DQJ6-F1
#
_cell.length_a   1.000
_cell.length_b   1.000
_cell.length_c   1.000
_cell.angle_alpha   90.00
_cell.angle_beta   90.00
_cell.angle_gamma   90.00
#
_symmetry.space_group_name_H-M   'P 1'
#
loop_
_entity.id
_entity.type
_entity.pdbx_description
1 polymer ?
#
loop_
_entity_poly.entity_id
_entity_poly.type
_entity_poly.pdbx_seq_one_letter_code
_entity_poly.pdbx_strand_id
1 'polypeptide(L)'
;MKLNFNMEDASQIFVGAFALAVPISFSEEAWKLGETLPLINVMMLFVLSVVFLGLFTYHSVFQHDVKSRVIVFIFRIVIAYLMAALVVSLVLLCLNKLPLLDDPITSLRRIIIITMPASMGAIVVDSFDKE
;
A
#
# COMPACT_ATOMS: atom_id res chain seq x y z
N MET A 1 -7.32 -17.43 19.75
CA MET A 1 -7.36 -17.00 18.34
C MET A 1 -5.99 -16.42 18.02
N LYS A 2 -5.10 -17.15 17.34
CA LYS A 2 -3.75 -16.67 17.04
C LYS A 2 -3.82 -15.64 15.91
N LEU A 3 -3.89 -14.36 16.28
CA LEU A 3 -3.57 -13.22 15.42
C LEU A 3 -2.07 -13.25 15.14
N ASN A 4 -1.57 -14.27 14.47
CA ASN A 4 -0.14 -14.34 14.15
C ASN A 4 0.10 -13.50 12.89
N PHE A 5 0.01 -12.18 13.05
CA PHE A 5 0.81 -11.26 12.26
C PHE A 5 2.17 -11.21 12.95
N ASN A 6 3.17 -11.82 12.34
CA ASN A 6 4.50 -11.94 12.92
C ASN A 6 5.40 -10.79 12.43
N MET A 7 6.57 -10.62 13.07
CA MET A 7 7.57 -9.65 12.61
C MET A 7 8.06 -9.95 11.18
N GLU A 8 7.95 -11.20 10.74
CA GLU A 8 8.26 -11.64 9.39
C GLU A 8 7.26 -11.13 8.36
N ASP A 9 5.94 -11.25 8.60
CA ASP A 9 4.92 -10.65 7.72
C ASP A 9 5.17 -9.14 7.59
N ALA A 10 5.53 -8.49 8.71
CA ALA A 10 5.84 -7.07 8.73
C ALA A 10 7.07 -6.74 7.85
N SER A 11 8.16 -7.50 7.98
CA SER A 11 9.38 -7.25 7.20
C SER A 11 9.15 -7.51 5.69
N GLN A 12 8.41 -8.55 5.33
CA GLN A 12 8.02 -8.86 3.96
C GLN A 12 7.20 -7.73 3.34
N ILE A 13 6.20 -7.22 4.05
CA ILE A 13 5.39 -6.05 3.63
C ILE A 13 6.28 -4.82 3.44
N PHE A 14 7.20 -4.55 4.37
CA PHE A 14 8.12 -3.41 4.25
C PHE A 14 9.02 -3.52 3.02
N VAL A 15 9.65 -4.67 2.81
CA VAL A 15 10.57 -4.91 1.68
C VAL A 15 9.80 -4.86 0.34
N GLY A 16 8.65 -5.53 0.26
CA GLY A 16 7.81 -5.53 -0.93
C GLY A 16 7.26 -4.14 -1.28
N ALA A 17 6.81 -3.38 -0.26
CA ALA A 17 6.39 -1.99 -0.46
C ALA A 17 7.55 -1.13 -0.95
N PHE A 18 8.73 -1.25 -0.33
CA PHE A 18 9.90 -0.45 -0.67
C PHE A 18 10.37 -0.70 -2.10
N ALA A 19 10.39 -1.95 -2.55
CA ALA A 19 10.81 -2.34 -3.89
C ALA A 19 10.04 -1.61 -5.00
N LEU A 20 8.74 -1.36 -4.80
CA LEU A 20 7.92 -0.62 -5.75
C LEU A 20 7.82 0.88 -5.42
N ALA A 21 7.81 1.26 -4.15
CA ALA A 21 7.69 2.66 -3.74
C ALA A 21 8.87 3.51 -4.21
N VAL A 22 10.10 3.00 -4.13
CA VAL A 22 11.32 3.75 -4.48
C VAL A 22 11.37 4.18 -5.95
N PRO A 23 11.31 3.28 -6.94
CA PRO A 23 11.42 3.67 -8.35
C PRO A 23 10.27 4.59 -8.77
N ILE A 24 9.07 4.37 -8.25
CA ILE A 24 7.89 5.19 -8.56
C ILE A 24 8.00 6.58 -7.92
N SER A 25 8.46 6.65 -6.67
CA SER A 25 8.68 7.93 -5.99
C SER A 25 9.80 8.75 -6.60
N PHE A 26 10.72 8.15 -7.36
CA PHE A 26 11.77 8.87 -8.09
C PHE A 26 11.30 9.40 -9.45
N SER A 27 10.12 8.97 -9.94
CA SER A 27 9.58 9.51 -11.18
C SER A 27 8.89 10.85 -10.96
N GLU A 28 9.25 11.84 -11.79
CA GLU A 28 8.55 13.13 -11.83
C GLU A 28 7.07 12.99 -12.20
N GLU A 29 6.71 11.95 -12.94
CA GLU A 29 5.33 11.68 -13.35
C GLU A 29 4.45 11.43 -12.12
N ALA A 30 4.97 10.69 -11.13
CA ALA A 30 4.26 10.45 -9.88
C ALA A 30 4.02 11.75 -9.10
N TRP A 31 4.99 12.68 -9.12
CA TRP A 31 4.85 13.97 -8.45
C TRP A 31 3.84 14.88 -9.13
N LYS A 32 3.89 14.95 -10.46
CA LYS A 32 2.96 15.73 -11.31
C LYS A 32 1.55 15.17 -11.24
N LEU A 33 1.38 13.85 -11.20
CA LEU A 33 0.07 13.23 -11.00
C LEU A 33 -0.51 13.64 -9.64
N GLY A 34 0.30 13.69 -8.59
CA GLY A 34 -0.15 14.15 -7.27
C GLY A 34 -0.66 15.60 -7.25
N GLU A 35 -0.09 16.48 -8.07
CA GLU A 35 -0.49 17.90 -8.15
C GLU A 35 -1.75 18.09 -9.02
N THR A 36 -1.80 17.40 -10.16
CA THR A 36 -2.79 17.67 -11.22
C THR A 36 -4.05 16.82 -11.13
N LEU A 37 -3.99 15.64 -10.49
CA LEU A 37 -5.11 14.71 -10.50
C LEU A 37 -6.26 15.21 -9.60
N PRO A 38 -7.50 15.30 -10.12
CA PRO A 38 -8.65 15.65 -9.31
C PRO A 38 -8.87 14.67 -8.15
N LEU A 39 -9.40 15.16 -7.03
CA LEU A 39 -9.60 14.34 -5.83
C LEU A 39 -10.50 13.11 -6.09
N ILE A 40 -11.51 13.25 -6.95
CA ILE A 40 -12.38 12.13 -7.33
C ILE A 40 -11.61 10.98 -7.98
N ASN A 41 -10.64 11.27 -8.84
CA ASN A 41 -9.79 10.27 -9.47
C ASN A 41 -8.85 9.59 -8.46
N VAL A 42 -8.32 10.36 -7.51
CA VAL A 42 -7.50 9.81 -6.42
C VAL A 42 -8.32 8.86 -5.54
N MET A 43 -9.57 9.21 -5.23
CA MET A 43 -10.48 8.33 -4.50
C MET A 43 -10.83 7.06 -5.30
N MET A 44 -11.00 7.17 -6.61
CA MET A 44 -11.19 6.00 -7.48
C MET A 44 -9.96 5.08 -7.47
N LEU A 45 -8.74 5.64 -7.52
CA LEU A 45 -7.50 4.86 -7.39
C LEU A 45 -7.37 4.20 -6.02
N PHE A 46 -7.78 4.89 -4.96
CA PHE A 46 -7.82 4.32 -3.61
C PHE A 46 -8.77 3.11 -3.56
N VAL A 47 -10.02 3.26 -4.03
CA VAL A 47 -10.98 2.15 -4.08
C VAL A 47 -10.44 1.00 -4.92
N LEU A 48 -9.88 1.30 -6.08
CA LEU A 48 -9.27 0.29 -6.95
C LEU A 48 -8.13 -0.45 -6.26
N SER A 49 -7.28 0.26 -5.51
CA SER A 49 -6.21 -0.35 -4.73
C SER A 49 -6.77 -1.34 -3.71
N VAL A 50 -7.76 -0.94 -2.90
CA VAL A 50 -8.37 -1.81 -1.89
C VAL A 50 -9.02 -3.04 -2.53
N VAL A 51 -9.66 -2.88 -3.70
CA VAL A 51 -10.22 -4.02 -4.46
C VAL A 51 -9.12 -5.00 -4.86
N PHE A 52 -8.02 -4.52 -5.44
CA PHE A 52 -6.90 -5.40 -5.83
C PHE A 52 -6.23 -6.05 -4.62
N LEU A 53 -6.00 -5.33 -3.53
CA LEU A 53 -5.51 -5.91 -2.27
C LEU A 53 -6.44 -7.03 -1.78
N GLY A 54 -7.75 -6.79 -1.82
CA GLY A 54 -8.77 -7.77 -1.45
C GLY A 54 -8.71 -9.02 -2.32
N LEU A 55 -8.66 -8.86 -3.64
CA LEU A 55 -8.56 -9.97 -4.59
C LEU A 55 -7.27 -10.77 -4.40
N PHE A 56 -6.12 -10.10 -4.28
CA PHE A 56 -4.83 -10.76 -4.06
C PHE A 56 -4.79 -11.48 -2.71
N THR A 57 -5.26 -10.85 -1.64
CA THR A 57 -5.29 -11.48 -0.32
C THR A 57 -6.23 -12.69 -0.33
N TYR A 58 -7.37 -12.61 -1.04
CA TYR A 58 -8.32 -13.71 -1.14
C TYR A 58 -7.74 -14.92 -1.86
N HIS A 59 -7.10 -14.70 -3.01
CA HIS A 59 -6.52 -15.76 -3.83
C HIS A 59 -5.18 -16.27 -3.29
N SER A 60 -4.24 -15.38 -2.97
CA SER A 60 -2.86 -15.72 -2.64
C SER A 60 -2.66 -16.07 -1.16
N VAL A 61 -3.39 -15.43 -0.24
CA VAL A 61 -3.16 -15.62 1.21
C VAL A 61 -4.16 -16.60 1.85
N PHE A 62 -5.41 -16.61 1.39
CA PHE A 62 -6.47 -17.45 1.97
C PHE A 62 -6.88 -18.62 1.07
N GLN A 63 -6.33 -18.75 -0.14
CA GLN A 63 -6.59 -19.85 -1.07
C GLN A 63 -8.09 -20.21 -1.23
N HIS A 64 -9.00 -19.22 -1.21
CA HIS A 64 -10.47 -19.34 -1.25
C HIS A 64 -11.20 -19.76 0.05
N ASP A 65 -10.52 -19.92 1.19
CA ASP A 65 -11.11 -20.40 2.45
C ASP A 65 -11.28 -19.28 3.51
N VAL A 66 -12.11 -18.28 3.18
CA VAL A 66 -12.30 -17.08 4.05
C VAL A 66 -13.45 -17.24 5.05
N LYS A 67 -14.25 -18.31 4.95
CA LYS A 67 -15.56 -18.45 5.62
C LYS A 67 -15.56 -18.32 7.15
N SER A 68 -14.42 -18.49 7.82
CA SER A 68 -14.32 -18.40 9.30
C SER A 68 -13.51 -17.20 9.80
N ARG A 69 -12.82 -16.42 8.95
CA ARG A 69 -11.81 -15.41 9.39
C ARG A 69 -11.87 -14.05 8.70
N VAL A 70 -13.06 -13.55 8.40
CA VAL A 70 -13.27 -12.23 7.75
C VAL A 70 -12.56 -11.08 8.49
N ILE A 71 -12.56 -11.09 9.83
CA ILE A 71 -11.88 -10.05 10.63
C ILE A 71 -10.36 -10.04 10.39
N VAL A 72 -9.73 -11.21 10.32
CA VAL A 72 -8.29 -11.34 10.08
C VAL A 72 -7.94 -10.92 8.66
N PHE A 73 -8.80 -11.23 7.69
CA PHE A 73 -8.68 -10.81 6.30
C PHE A 73 -8.68 -9.28 6.16
N ILE A 74 -9.68 -8.60 6.73
CA ILE A 74 -9.76 -7.13 6.70
C ILE A 74 -8.55 -6.51 7.40
N PHE A 75 -8.18 -7.03 8.57
CA PHE A 75 -7.06 -6.51 9.34
C PHE A 75 -5.73 -6.60 8.58
N ARG A 76 -5.51 -7.69 7.83
CA ARG A 76 -4.33 -7.87 6.99
C ARG A 76 -4.28 -6.85 5.84
N ILE A 77 -5.40 -6.61 5.16
CA ILE A 77 -5.47 -5.60 4.08
C ILE A 77 -5.18 -4.20 4.63
N VAL A 78 -5.79 -3.85 5.77
CA VAL A 78 -5.59 -2.54 6.40
C VAL A 78 -4.13 -2.36 6.84
N ILE A 79 -3.53 -3.36 7.50
CA ILE A 79 -2.12 -3.29 7.92
C ILE A 79 -1.20 -3.17 6.71
N ALA A 80 -1.36 -4.02 5.69
CA ALA A 80 -0.52 -3.97 4.50
C ALA A 80 -0.59 -2.60 3.82
N TYR A 81 -1.80 -2.03 3.70
CA TYR A 81 -1.98 -0.70 3.12
C TYR A 81 -1.33 0.41 3.96
N LEU A 82 -1.54 0.41 5.28
CA LEU A 82 -0.97 1.41 6.19
C LEU A 82 0.56 1.33 6.22
N MET A 83 1.12 0.12 6.24
CA MET A 83 2.57 -0.09 6.19
C MET A 83 3.16 0.38 4.86
N ALA A 84 2.52 0.06 3.74
CA ALA A 84 2.95 0.58 2.44
C ALA A 84 2.88 2.11 2.38
N ALA A 85 1.80 2.72 2.89
CA ALA A 85 1.67 4.18 2.98
C ALA A 85 2.75 4.82 3.85
N LEU A 86 3.14 4.16 4.94
CA LEU A 86 4.25 4.58 5.79
C LEU A 86 5.57 4.57 5.02
N VAL A 87 5.87 3.48 4.29
CA VAL A 87 7.08 3.40 3.45
C VAL A 87 7.10 4.52 2.42
N VAL A 88 6.00 4.72 1.69
CA VAL A 88 5.87 5.79 0.70
C VAL A 88 6.10 7.17 1.33
N SER A 89 5.50 7.41 2.50
CA SER A 89 5.66 8.68 3.21
C SER A 89 7.11 8.92 3.61
N LEU A 90 7.80 7.91 4.12
CA LEU A 90 9.23 8.00 4.46
C LEU A 90 10.10 8.25 3.23
N VAL A 91 9.83 7.56 2.11
CA VAL A 91 10.56 7.77 0.86
C VAL A 91 10.34 9.19 0.32
N LEU A 92 9.10 9.68 0.26
CA LEU A 92 8.79 11.05 -0.18
C LEU A 92 9.38 12.11 0.74
N LEU A 93 9.45 11.83 2.06
CA LEU A 93 10.12 12.69 3.04
C LEU A 93 11.63 12.77 2.76
N CYS A 94 12.29 11.63 2.53
CA CYS A 94 13.71 11.58 2.16
C CYS A 94 14.00 12.33 0.85
N LEU A 95 13.04 12.37 -0.08
CA LEU A 95 13.15 13.07 -1.36
C LEU A 95 12.83 14.57 -1.27
N ASN A 96 12.42 15.06 -0.11
CA ASN A 96 11.88 16.40 0.07
C ASN A 96 10.72 16.71 -0.91
N LYS A 97 9.87 15.71 -1.16
CA LYS A 97 8.69 15.79 -2.05
C LYS A 97 7.37 15.62 -1.31
N LEU A 98 7.41 15.71 0.02
CA LEU A 98 6.25 15.64 0.91
C LEU A 98 6.02 16.98 1.62
N PRO A 99 5.44 17.99 0.93
CA PRO A 99 5.15 19.30 1.52
C PRO A 99 3.96 19.23 2.49
N LEU A 100 4.15 18.61 3.67
CA LEU A 100 3.09 18.43 4.67
C LEU A 100 2.56 19.75 5.24
N LEU A 101 3.41 20.78 5.30
CA LEU A 101 3.09 22.07 5.88
C LEU A 101 2.48 23.04 4.87
N ASP A 102 3.02 23.07 3.64
CA ASP A 102 2.62 24.04 2.62
C ASP A 102 1.40 23.56 1.82
N ASP A 103 1.38 22.27 1.43
CA ASP A 103 0.28 21.67 0.67
C ASP A 103 -0.01 20.22 1.12
N PRO A 104 -0.78 20.07 2.21
CA PRO A 104 -1.15 18.76 2.74
C PRO A 104 -2.04 17.96 1.77
N ILE A 105 -2.77 18.63 0.88
CA ILE A 105 -3.67 17.97 -0.08
C ILE A 105 -2.83 17.27 -1.15
N THR A 106 -1.86 17.96 -1.75
CA THR A 106 -0.94 17.34 -2.72
C THR A 106 -0.14 16.20 -2.09
N SER A 107 0.30 16.36 -0.84
CA SER A 107 0.99 15.31 -0.09
C SER A 107 0.12 14.05 0.06
N LEU A 108 -1.15 14.21 0.45
CA LEU A 108 -2.08 13.09 0.57
C LEU A 108 -2.32 12.39 -0.78
N ARG A 109 -2.49 13.16 -1.87
CA ARG A 109 -2.67 12.61 -3.22
C ARG A 109 -1.47 11.78 -3.65
N ARG A 110 -0.24 12.28 -3.45
CA ARG A 110 1.00 11.55 -3.75
C ARG A 110 1.10 10.24 -2.98
N ILE A 111 0.80 10.27 -1.68
CA ILE A 111 0.81 9.07 -0.85
C ILE A 111 -0.17 8.05 -1.42
N ILE A 112 -1.43 8.42 -1.68
CA ILE A 112 -2.45 7.48 -2.17
C ILE A 112 -2.05 6.88 -3.54
N ILE A 113 -1.61 7.73 -4.47
CA ILE A 113 -1.22 7.31 -5.82
C ILE A 113 -0.08 6.30 -5.78
N ILE A 114 0.97 6.56 -4.98
CA ILE A 114 2.16 5.70 -4.93
C ILE A 114 1.94 4.48 -4.02
N THR A 115 1.08 4.61 -3.00
CA THR A 115 0.71 3.49 -2.12
C THR A 115 -0.03 2.41 -2.89
N MET A 116 -0.79 2.74 -3.93
CA MET A 116 -1.51 1.77 -4.75
C MET A 116 -0.58 0.68 -5.33
N PRO A 117 0.48 1.00 -6.11
CA PRO A 117 1.43 -0.01 -6.57
C PRO A 117 2.31 -0.55 -5.42
N ALA A 118 2.72 0.27 -4.45
CA ALA A 118 3.57 -0.19 -3.33
C ALA A 118 2.89 -1.28 -2.48
N SER A 119 1.62 -1.12 -2.17
CA SER A 119 0.83 -2.08 -1.38
C SER A 119 0.60 -3.41 -2.11
N MET A 120 0.56 -3.41 -3.44
CA MET A 120 0.59 -4.66 -4.23
C MET A 120 1.91 -5.38 -4.05
N GLY A 121 3.04 -4.67 -4.15
CA GLY A 121 4.37 -5.25 -3.92
C GLY A 121 4.50 -5.85 -2.51
N ALA A 122 3.97 -5.16 -1.50
CA ALA A 122 3.90 -5.67 -0.14
C ALA A 122 3.15 -7.01 -0.03
N ILE A 123 1.94 -7.09 -0.59
CA ILE A 123 1.10 -8.30 -0.48
C ILE A 123 1.65 -9.46 -1.29
N VAL A 124 2.26 -9.21 -2.45
CA VAL A 124 2.89 -10.27 -3.25
C VAL A 124 4.01 -10.93 -2.44
N VAL A 125 4.88 -10.14 -1.81
CA VAL A 125 5.97 -10.69 -0.99
C VAL A 125 5.45 -11.38 0.27
N ASP A 126 4.42 -10.83 0.93
CA ASP A 126 3.70 -11.43 2.07
C ASP A 126 3.00 -12.76 1.72
N SER A 127 2.77 -13.04 0.44
CA SER A 127 2.15 -14.29 -0.01
C SER A 127 3.13 -15.43 -0.29
N PHE A 128 4.45 -15.16 -0.42
CA PHE A 128 5.43 -16.19 -0.81
C PHE A 128 5.65 -17.29 0.23
N ASP A 129 5.38 -17.04 1.50
CA ASP A 129 5.59 -17.99 2.59
C ASP A 129 4.28 -18.69 3.05
N LYS A 130 3.21 -18.55 2.27
CA LYS A 130 1.86 -19.01 2.65
C LYS A 130 1.34 -20.20 1.85
N GLU A 131 2.26 -20.94 1.24
CA GLU A 131 2.00 -22.23 0.59
C GLU A 131 1.91 -23.39 1.59
#